data_AF-F9Z8I8-F1
#
_entry.id   AF-F9Z8I8-F1
#
_cell.length_a   1.000
_cell.length_b   1.000
_cell.length_c   1.000
_cell.angle_alpha   90.00
_cell.angle_beta   90.00
_cell.angle_gamma   90.00
#
_symmetry.space_group_name_H-M   'P 1'
#
loop_
_entity.id
_entity.type
_entity.pdbx_description
1 polymer ?
#
loop_
_entity_poly.entity_id
_entity_poly.type
_entity_poly.pdbx_seq_one_letter_code
_entity_poly.pdbx_strand_id
1 'polypeptide(L)' 'MQAIKVQIYFSEWEKVSDFISEINIDEEMAAYAIDNRTMVIATVGECSMAYAKAQLKTWFSDPTIETIK' A
#
# COMPACT_ATOMS: atom_id res chain seq x y z
N MET A 1 -7.29 -11.89 7.40
CA MET A 1 -7.05 -10.54 6.87
C MET A 1 -5.87 -9.95 7.59
N GLN A 2 -4.89 -9.48 6.83
CA GLN A 2 -3.71 -8.78 7.36
C GLN A 2 -3.74 -7.34 6.85
N ALA A 3 -3.14 -6.42 7.61
CA ALA A 3 -3.05 -5.02 7.23
C ALA A 3 -1.66 -4.46 7.51
N ILE A 4 -1.21 -3.62 6.58
CA ILE A 4 0.02 -2.84 6.71
C ILE A 4 -0.30 -1.36 6.65
N LYS A 5 0.38 -0.59 7.48
CA LYS A 5 0.52 0.85 7.35
C LYS A 5 1.78 1.13 6.55
N VAL A 6 1.69 2.05 5.61
CA VAL A 6 2.81 2.44 4.75
C VAL A 6 3.01 3.94 4.88
N GLN A 7 4.25 4.35 5.13
CA GLN A 7 4.66 5.75 5.02
C GLN A 7 5.57 5.93 3.81
N ILE A 8 5.35 7.01 3.08
CA ILE A 8 6.08 7.40 1.87
C ILE A 8 6.61 8.83 2.01
N TYR A 9 7.50 9.22 1.09
CA TYR A 9 7.92 10.61 0.96
C TYR A 9 6.79 11.48 0.40
N PHE A 10 6.66 12.71 0.93
CA PHE A 10 5.68 13.68 0.45
C PHE A 10 5.82 14.01 -1.04
N SER A 11 7.05 13.97 -1.57
CA SER A 11 7.33 14.18 -2.99
C SER A 11 6.73 13.10 -3.90
N GLU A 12 6.32 11.96 -3.34
CA GLU A 12 5.72 10.86 -4.08
C GLU A 12 4.20 10.78 -3.89
N TRP A 13 3.61 11.75 -3.19
CA TRP A 13 2.17 11.83 -2.92
C TRP A 13 1.31 11.73 -4.18
N GLU A 14 1.73 12.35 -5.28
CA GLU A 14 0.99 12.34 -6.54
C GLU A 14 0.79 10.91 -7.10
N LYS A 15 1.71 9.99 -6.80
CA LYS A 15 1.63 8.59 -7.23
C LYS A 15 0.61 7.77 -6.42
N VAL A 16 0.19 8.25 -5.24
CA VAL A 16 -0.62 7.47 -4.30
C VAL A 16 -2.00 7.15 -4.87
N SER A 17 -2.62 8.10 -5.56
CA SER A 17 -3.94 7.89 -6.16
C SER A 17 -3.92 6.77 -7.21
N ASP A 18 -2.91 6.78 -8.08
CA ASP A 18 -2.74 5.78 -9.13
C ASP A 18 -2.42 4.41 -8.52
N PHE A 19 -1.52 4.37 -7.55
CA PHE A 19 -1.18 3.14 -6.81
C PHE A 19 -2.40 2.52 -6.12
N ILE A 20 -3.20 3.32 -5.41
CA ILE A 20 -4.42 2.84 -4.74
C ILE A 20 -5.40 2.27 -5.76
N SER A 21 -5.54 2.95 -6.90
CA SER A 21 -6.41 2.49 -7.97
C SER A 21 -5.96 1.15 -8.52
N GLU A 22 -4.66 0.92 -8.69
CA GLU A 22 -4.10 -0.37 -9.14
C GLU A 22 -4.33 -1.49 -8.12
N ILE A 23 -4.04 -1.24 -6.83
CA ILE A 23 -4.22 -2.24 -5.78
C ILE A 23 -5.69 -2.64 -5.61
N ASN A 24 -6.61 -1.68 -5.75
CA ASN A 24 -8.05 -1.92 -5.56
C ASN A 24 -8.74 -2.62 -6.75
N ILE A 25 -8.00 -2.97 -7.81
CA ILE A 25 -8.54 -3.79 -8.90
C ILE A 25 -8.79 -5.24 -8.42
N ASP A 26 -7.97 -5.72 -7.49
CA ASP A 26 -8.08 -7.06 -6.92
C ASP A 26 -9.03 -7.05 -5.72
N GLU A 27 -10.07 -7.88 -5.76
CA GLU A 27 -11.06 -8.00 -4.67
C GLU A 27 -10.46 -8.54 -3.36
N GLU A 28 -9.28 -9.18 -3.41
CA GLU A 28 -8.56 -9.65 -2.23
C GLU A 28 -7.73 -8.56 -1.54
N MET A 29 -7.67 -7.35 -2.11
CA MET A 29 -6.88 -6.24 -1.60
C MET A 29 -7.71 -4.96 -1.50
N ALA A 30 -7.38 -4.16 -0.50
CA ALA A 30 -7.95 -2.83 -0.34
C ALA A 30 -6.88 -1.86 0.15
N ALA A 31 -6.71 -0.74 -0.54
CA ALA A 31 -5.79 0.33 -0.21
C ALA A 31 -6.56 1.65 -0.01
N TYR A 32 -6.10 2.44 0.96
CA TYR A 32 -6.68 3.75 1.28
C TYR A 32 -5.61 4.72 1.80
N ALA A 33 -5.63 5.97 1.31
CA ALA A 33 -4.77 7.04 1.78
C ALA A 33 -5.36 7.68 3.04
N ILE A 34 -4.60 7.70 4.13
CA ILE A 34 -4.98 8.42 5.36
C ILE A 34 -4.65 9.91 5.21
N ASP A 35 -3.47 10.21 4.69
CA ASP A 35 -2.96 11.56 4.49
C ASP A 35 -1.97 11.58 3.34
N ASN A 36 -1.29 12.71 3.15
CA ASN A 36 -0.35 12.95 2.06
C ASN A 36 0.98 12.18 2.14
N ARG A 37 1.16 11.34 3.16
CA ARG A 37 2.36 10.52 3.38
C ARG A 37 2.04 9.10 3.83
N THR A 38 0.79 8.83 4.20
CA THR A 38 0.41 7.60 4.88
C THR A 38 -0.75 6.94 4.17
N MET A 39 -0.62 5.64 3.93
CA MET A 39 -1.69 4.80 3.43
C MET A 39 -1.78 3.49 4.22
N VAL A 40 -2.92 2.82 4.10
CA VAL A 40 -3.15 1.49 4.65
C VAL A 40 -3.50 0.55 3.52
N ILE A 41 -2.96 -0.66 3.56
CA ILE A 41 -3.30 -1.74 2.65
C ILE A 41 -3.73 -2.94 3.49
N ALA A 42 -4.90 -3.48 3.19
CA ALA A 42 -5.44 -4.70 3.75
C ALA A 42 -5.50 -5.79 2.67
N THR A 43 -5.14 -7.02 3.04
CA THR A 43 -5.14 -8.14 2.11
C THR A 43 -5.78 -9.39 2.72
N VAL A 44 -6.36 -10.22 1.87
CA VAL A 44 -6.88 -11.55 2.21
C VAL A 44 -5.81 -12.60 1.89
N GLY A 45 -4.98 -12.93 2.88
CA GLY A 45 -3.97 -13.99 2.76
C GLY A 45 -2.54 -13.48 2.54
N GLU A 46 -1.59 -14.40 2.67
CA GLU A 46 -0.15 -14.09 2.66
C GLU A 46 0.38 -13.79 1.25
N CYS A 47 -0.16 -14.44 0.23
CA CYS A 47 0.23 -14.20 -1.17
C CYS A 47 -0.07 -12.76 -1.59
N SER A 48 -1.28 -12.29 -1.31
CA SER A 48 -1.74 -10.94 -1.65
C SER A 48 -0.97 -9.88 -0.83
N MET A 49 -0.59 -10.20 0.41
CA MET A 49 0.32 -9.35 1.21
C MET A 49 1.73 -9.27 0.61
N ALA A 50 2.28 -10.39 0.14
CA ALA A 50 3.59 -10.42 -0.50
C ALA A 50 3.59 -9.61 -1.81
N TYR A 51 2.52 -9.72 -2.59
CA TYR A 51 2.32 -8.93 -3.80
C TYR A 51 2.23 -7.43 -3.49
N ALA A 52 1.39 -7.02 -2.52
CA ALA A 52 1.27 -5.62 -2.12
C ALA A 52 2.62 -5.03 -1.67
N LYS A 53 3.40 -5.77 -0.88
CA LYS A 53 4.75 -5.36 -0.46
C LYS A 53 5.73 -5.24 -1.63
N ALA A 54 5.62 -6.09 -2.65
CA ALA A 54 6.44 -6.00 -3.86
C ALA A 54 6.07 -4.75 -4.66
N GLN A 55 4.78 -4.49 -4.86
CA GLN A 55 4.32 -3.29 -5.56
C GLN A 55 4.76 -2.00 -4.87
N LEU A 56 4.66 -1.94 -3.54
CA LEU A 56 5.14 -0.79 -2.76
C LEU A 56 6.60 -0.45 -3.04
N LYS A 57 7.48 -1.46 -3.12
CA LYS A 57 8.91 -1.26 -3.40
C LYS A 57 9.21 -0.86 -4.84
N THR A 58 8.31 -1.16 -5.77
CA THR A 58 8.43 -0.76 -7.17
C THR A 58 7.97 0.68 -7.38
N TRP A 59 6.88 1.07 -6.71
CA TRP A 59 6.21 2.37 -6.91
C TRP A 59 6.85 3.51 -6.12
N PHE A 60 7.28 3.22 -4.89
CA PHE A 60 7.76 4.22 -3.94
C PHE A 60 9.23 4.01 -3.62
N SER A 61 9.91 5.12 -3.37
CA SER A 61 11.30 5.13 -2.96
C SER A 61 11.37 4.90 -1.46
N ASP A 62 11.88 3.74 -1.04
CA ASP A 62 12.09 3.40 0.38
C ASP A 62 10.85 3.57 1.29
N PRO A 63 9.71 2.91 0.96
CA PRO A 63 8.51 3.00 1.79
C PRO A 63 8.75 2.34 3.15
N THR A 64 8.35 3.01 4.23
CA THR A 64 8.34 2.41 5.57
C THR A 64 7.07 1.59 5.73
N ILE A 65 7.20 0.29 5.93
CA ILE A 65 6.08 -0.66 6.02
C ILE A 65 6.00 -1.20 7.45
N GLU A 66 4.85 -1.02 8.08
CA GLU A 66 4.56 -1.48 9.44
C GLU A 66 3.35 -2.41 9.42
N THR A 67 3.48 -3.64 9.93
CA THR A 67 2.33 -4.55 10.06
C THR A 67 1.50 -4.15 11.28
N ILE A 68 0.22 -3.88 11.05
CA ILE A 68 -0.71 -3.40 12.08
C ILE A 68 -1.77 -4.44 12.46
N LYS A 69 -2.01 -5.46 11.62
CA LYS A 69 -2.90 -6.58 11.90
C LYS A 69 -2.59 -7.81 11.05
#